data_AF-A0A506XDB5-F1
#
_entry.id   AF-A0A506XDB5-F1
#
_cell.length_a   1.000
_cell.length_b   1.000
_cell.length_c   1.000
_cell.angle_alpha   90.00
_cell.angle_beta   90.00
_cell.angle_gamma   90.00
#
_symmetry.space_group_name_H-M   'P 1'
#
loop_
_entity.id
_entity.type
_entity.pdbx_description
1 polymer ?
#
loop_
_entity_poly.entity_id
_entity_poly.type
_entity_poly.pdbx_seq_one_letter_code
_entity_poly.pdbx_strand_id
1 'polypeptide(L)' 'AEGVEGGFALVYKVLSTLEETGRVRRGYFVEGLGAAQFATPATVDRLRAFHGDRDDEAPPVAVTLGATDPANP' A
#
# COMPACT_ATOMS: atom_id res chain seq x y z
N ALA A 1 20.99 4.80 -13.14
CA ALA A 1 20.14 4.81 -14.34
C ALA A 1 19.41 3.47 -14.42
N GLU A 2 18.13 3.43 -14.77
CA GLU A 2 17.26 2.22 -14.71
C GLU A 2 17.66 1.07 -15.66
N GLY A 3 18.77 1.17 -16.38
CA GLY A 3 19.24 0.11 -17.29
C GLY A 3 18.38 -0.11 -18.54
N VAL A 4 17.39 0.77 -18.79
CA VAL A 4 16.49 0.71 -19.95
C VAL A 4 16.84 1.83 -20.94
N GLU A 5 16.90 1.49 -22.22
CA GLU A 5 17.04 2.45 -23.32
C GLU A 5 15.86 3.45 -23.31
N GLY A 6 16.14 4.75 -23.33
CA GLY A 6 15.11 5.80 -23.20
C GLY A 6 14.69 6.13 -21.75
N GLY A 7 15.19 5.40 -20.76
CA GLY A 7 15.03 5.69 -19.34
C GLY A 7 13.58 5.69 -18.83
N PHE A 8 13.38 6.23 -17.63
CA PHE A 8 12.09 6.19 -16.93
C PHE A 8 10.94 6.84 -17.71
N ALA A 9 11.23 7.88 -18.50
CA ALA A 9 10.20 8.58 -19.27
C ALA A 9 9.52 7.67 -20.31
N LEU A 10 10.29 6.78 -20.95
CA LEU A 10 9.73 5.82 -21.91
C LEU A 10 8.89 4.75 -21.21
N VAL A 11 9.40 4.21 -20.10
CA VAL A 11 8.69 3.22 -19.27
C VAL A 11 7.39 3.81 -18.74
N TYR A 12 7.42 5.04 -18.24
CA TYR A 12 6.24 5.75 -17.73
C TYR A 12 5.17 5.92 -18.81
N LYS A 13 5.56 6.28 -20.05
CA LYS A 13 4.62 6.41 -21.17
C LYS A 13 3.89 5.11 -21.44
N VAL A 14 4.61 3.99 -21.50
CA VAL A 14 4.02 2.66 -21.71
C VAL A 14 3.09 2.29 -20.57
N LEU A 15 3.52 2.47 -19.31
CA LEU A 15 2.72 2.15 -18.13
C LEU A 15 1.44 3.00 -18.03
N SER A 16 1.49 4.27 -18.47
CA SER A 16 0.31 5.14 -18.52
C SER A 16 -0.72 4.63 -19.53
N THR A 17 -0.31 4.20 -20.72
CA THR A 17 -1.21 3.57 -21.70
C THR A 17 -1.79 2.24 -21.17
N LEU A 18 -0.99 1.48 -20.41
CA LEU A 18 -1.49 0.27 -19.76
C LEU A 18 -2.49 0.56 -18.64
N GLU A 19 -2.36 1.69 -17.93
CA GLU A 19 -3.33 2.16 -16.94
C GLU A 19 -4.65 2.53 -17.62
N GLU A 20 -4.61 3.28 -18.72
CA GLU A 20 -5.78 3.68 -19.51
C GLU A 20 -6.59 2.47 -20.01
N THR A 21 -5.90 1.38 -20.38
CA THR A 21 -6.52 0.12 -20.81
C THR A 21 -6.90 -0.81 -19.65
N GLY A 22 -6.66 -0.40 -18.41
CA GLY A 22 -6.96 -1.16 -17.19
C GLY A 22 -6.05 -2.36 -16.93
N ARG A 23 -5.00 -2.55 -17.72
CA ARG A 23 -4.03 -3.66 -17.56
C ARG A 23 -3.15 -3.50 -16.33
N VAL A 24 -2.91 -2.26 -15.90
CA VAL A 24 -2.25 -1.93 -14.63
C VAL A 24 -3.05 -0.86 -13.88
N ARG A 25 -2.76 -0.69 -12.59
CA ARG A 25 -3.27 0.38 -11.73
C ARG A 25 -2.10 1.19 -11.22
N ARG A 26 -2.25 2.52 -11.20
CA ARG A 26 -1.29 3.43 -10.56
C ARG A 26 -1.72 3.73 -9.13
N GLY A 27 -0.76 3.84 -8.22
CA GLY A 27 -1.04 4.16 -6.82
C GLY A 27 0.20 4.24 -5.94
N TYR A 28 -0.02 4.28 -4.64
CA TYR A 28 1.02 4.15 -3.61
C TYR A 28 0.82 2.79 -2.94
N PHE A 29 1.70 1.85 -3.25
CA PHE A 29 1.60 0.47 -2.77
C PHE A 29 2.70 0.14 -1.74
N VAL A 30 3.88 0.72 -1.92
CA VAL A 30 5.04 0.49 -1.07
C VAL A 30 5.57 1.83 -0.57
N GLU A 31 5.75 1.92 0.75
CA GLU A 31 6.36 3.06 1.41
C GLU A 31 7.83 3.24 1.00
N GLY A 32 8.30 4.49 0.93
CA GLY A 32 9.68 4.81 0.57
C GLY A 32 10.01 4.72 -0.92
N LEU A 33 9.09 4.20 -1.75
CA LEU A 33 9.18 4.30 -3.20
C LEU A 33 8.51 5.59 -3.71
N GLY A 34 9.00 6.09 -4.85
CA GLY A 34 8.44 7.28 -5.50
C GLY A 34 6.97 7.10 -5.91
N ALA A 35 6.32 8.21 -6.27
CA ALA A 35 4.88 8.27 -6.56
C ALA A 35 4.42 7.51 -7.82
N ALA A 36 5.35 7.16 -8.71
CA ALA A 36 5.03 6.51 -9.96
C ALA A 36 5.14 4.99 -9.82
N GLN A 37 4.19 4.38 -9.12
CA GLN A 37 4.11 2.93 -8.96
C GLN A 37 2.95 2.38 -9.79
N PHE A 38 3.20 1.27 -10.48
CA PHE A 38 2.22 0.59 -11.30
C PHE A 38 2.24 -0.90 -10.98
N ALA A 39 1.07 -1.51 -10.87
CA ALA A 39 0.93 -2.93 -10.60
C ALA A 39 -0.27 -3.51 -11.36
N THR A 40 -0.22 -4.80 -11.69
CA THR A 40 -1.40 -5.47 -12.26
C THR A 40 -2.52 -5.58 -11.23
N PRO A 41 -3.80 -5.64 -11.62
CA PRO A 41 -4.91 -5.81 -10.68
C PRO A 41 -4.70 -6.97 -9.69
N ALA A 42 -4.28 -8.15 -10.19
CA ALA A 42 -4.01 -9.31 -9.35
C ALA A 42 -2.89 -9.08 -8.32
N THR A 43 -1.87 -8.29 -8.67
CA THR A 43 -0.82 -7.89 -7.73
C THR A 43 -1.37 -6.95 -6.66
N VAL A 44 -2.17 -5.96 -7.05
CA VAL A 44 -2.80 -5.02 -6.09
C VAL A 44 -3.70 -5.77 -5.12
N ASP A 45 -4.52 -6.70 -5.62
CA ASP A 45 -5.42 -7.49 -4.77
C ASP A 45 -4.64 -8.36 -3.79
N ARG A 46 -3.52 -8.95 -4.22
CA ARG A 46 -2.60 -9.66 -3.32
C ARG A 46 -1.99 -8.74 -2.26
N LEU A 47 -1.59 -7.52 -2.62
CA LEU A 47 -1.03 -6.55 -1.66
C LEU A 47 -2.05 -6.13 -0.59
N ARG A 48 -3.33 -6.02 -0.97
CA ARG A 48 -4.41 -5.76 -0.03
C ARG A 48 -4.57 -6.87 1.00
N ALA A 49 -4.42 -8.14 0.60
CA ALA A 49 -4.51 -9.27 1.52
C ALA A 49 -3.43 -9.25 2.64
N PHE A 50 -2.31 -8.53 2.45
CA PHE A 50 -1.30 -8.36 3.50
C PHE A 50 -1.59 -7.20 4.46
N HIS A 51 -2.43 -6.26 4.05
CA HIS A 51 -3.03 -5.30 4.97
C HIS A 51 -4.21 -6.01 5.60
N GLY A 52 -3.93 -6.88 6.58
CA GLY A 52 -4.96 -7.66 7.27
C GLY A 52 -6.14 -6.78 7.63
N ASP A 53 -7.35 -7.28 7.37
CA ASP A 53 -8.55 -6.58 7.79
C ASP A 53 -8.39 -6.25 9.27
N ARG A 54 -8.58 -4.98 9.63
CA ARG A 54 -8.63 -4.57 11.05
C ARG A 54 -9.70 -5.37 11.82
N ASP A 55 -10.59 -6.06 11.09
CA ASP A 55 -11.62 -6.94 11.59
C ASP A 55 -11.12 -8.35 11.97
N ASP A 56 -9.95 -8.79 11.48
CA ASP A 56 -9.26 -10.01 11.94
C ASP A 56 -8.41 -9.76 13.20
N GLU A 57 -8.26 -8.50 13.60
CA GLU A 57 -7.66 -8.14 14.88
C GLU A 57 -8.62 -8.57 15.99
N ALA A 58 -8.11 -9.33 16.97
CA ALA A 58 -8.93 -9.75 18.11
C ALA A 58 -9.64 -8.52 18.70
N PRO A 59 -10.96 -8.62 19.02
CA PRO A 59 -11.71 -7.48 19.51
C PRO A 59 -10.96 -6.83 20.67
N PRO A 60 -10.84 -5.49 20.70
CA PRO A 60 -10.03 -4.80 21.68
C PRO A 60 -10.48 -5.21 23.08
N VAL A 61 -9.54 -5.71 23.89
CA VAL A 61 -9.83 -6.09 25.27
C VAL A 61 -9.95 -4.83 26.11
N ALA A 62 -11.16 -4.57 26.62
CA ALA A 62 -11.37 -3.50 27.58
C ALA A 62 -10.65 -3.85 28.90
N VAL A 63 -9.71 -3.01 29.29
CA VAL A 63 -9.04 -3.10 30.60
C VAL A 63 -9.59 -1.99 31.49
N THR A 64 -10.10 -2.35 32.66
CA THR A 64 -10.56 -1.38 33.66
C THR A 64 -9.37 -0.94 34.52
N LEU A 65 -9.07 0.35 34.50
CA LEU A 65 -8.16 0.98 35.46
C LEU A 65 -8.96 1.63 36.58
N GLY A 66 -8.47 1.52 37.81
CA GLY A 66 -9.06 2.22 38.94
C GLY A 66 -8.90 3.72 38.76
N ALA A 67 -9.97 4.50 38.93
CA ALA A 67 -9.90 5.97 38.83
C ALA A 67 -8.93 6.61 39.84
N THR A 68 -8.54 5.85 40.87
CA THR A 68 -7.59 6.23 41.92
C THR A 68 -6.26 5.47 41.83
N ASP A 69 -5.92 4.90 40.67
CA ASP A 69 -4.65 4.16 40.50
C ASP A 69 -3.46 5.11 40.73
N PRO A 70 -2.66 4.92 41.79
CA PRO A 70 -1.54 5.80 42.11
C PRO A 70 -0.39 5.70 41.09
N ALA A 71 -0.41 4.72 40.18
CA ALA A 71 0.57 4.56 39.11
C ALA A 71 0.21 5.35 37.82
N ASN A 72 -0.95 6.02 37.76
CA ASN A 72 -1.40 6.83 36.62
C ASN A 72 -1.39 8.33 36.99
N PRO A 73 -0.30 9.09 36.69
CA PRO A 73 -0.14 10.49 37.06
C PRO A 73 -0.98 11.47 36.21
#